data_AF-A0A9P9YKS3-F1
#
_entry.id   AF-A0A9P9YKS3-F1
#
_cell.length_a   1.000
_cell.length_b   1.000
_cell.length_c   1.000
_cell.angle_alpha   90.00
_cell.angle_beta   90.00
_cell.angle_gamma   90.00
#
_symmetry.space_group_name_H-M   'P 1'
#
loop_
_entity.id
_entity.type
_entity.pdbx_description
1 polymer ?
#
loop_
_entity_poly.entity_id
_entity_poly.type
_entity_poly.pdbx_seq_one_letter_code
_entity_poly.pdbx_strand_id
1 'polypeptide(L)'
;MDQWTFVTFLFVINVYRTAFVEAGKIKDMCLEQVGLTPEELRARHQTEIPNPNVKCFLKCFLENIGVIAGNKIIPGGFAKVLGPLVTDEAVERMETECHVVEADPNEEDPCEFAWLMSSCYERLTLSDLRQQPGAERRRTKKRRRRRTG
;
A
#
# COMPACT_ATOMS: atom_id res chain seq x y z
N MET A 1 8.11 -28.81 18.22
CA MET A 1 7.52 -27.46 18.08
C MET A 1 7.51 -26.86 19.46
N ASP A 2 8.53 -26.07 19.75
CA ASP A 2 8.78 -25.49 21.07
C ASP A 2 7.69 -24.48 21.44
N GLN A 3 7.32 -24.39 22.72
CA GLN A 3 6.32 -23.45 23.24
C GLN A 3 6.59 -22.00 22.80
N TRP A 4 7.86 -21.63 22.65
CA TRP A 4 8.29 -20.32 22.14
C TRP A 4 7.96 -20.10 20.65
N THR A 5 8.03 -21.14 19.82
CA THR A 5 7.69 -21.03 18.39
C THR A 5 6.20 -20.80 18.15
N PHE A 6 5.32 -21.35 19.00
CA PHE A 6 3.88 -21.09 18.92
C PHE A 6 3.52 -19.67 19.38
N VAL A 7 4.16 -19.19 20.44
CA VAL A 7 3.94 -17.82 20.96
C VAL A 7 4.41 -16.79 19.95
N THR A 8 5.59 -16.94 19.36
CA THR A 8 6.07 -16.04 18.31
C THR A 8 5.17 -16.09 17.07
N PHE A 9 4.73 -17.28 16.64
CA PHE A 9 3.83 -17.41 15.50
C PHE A 9 2.46 -16.75 15.76
N LEU A 10 1.90 -16.86 16.96
CA LEU A 10 0.65 -16.20 17.35
C LEU A 10 0.80 -14.67 17.50
N PHE A 11 1.96 -14.20 17.98
CA PHE A 11 2.26 -12.77 18.05
C PHE A 11 2.40 -12.19 16.65
N VAL A 12 3.13 -12.87 15.77
CA VAL A 12 3.32 -12.49 14.37
C VAL A 12 1.99 -12.47 13.62
N ILE A 13 1.13 -13.49 13.78
CA ILE A 13 -0.22 -13.50 13.19
C ILE A 13 -1.10 -12.36 13.72
N ASN A 14 -1.06 -12.05 15.02
CA ASN A 14 -1.82 -10.94 15.60
C ASN A 14 -1.30 -9.58 15.12
N VAL A 15 0.01 -9.39 15.06
CA VAL A 15 0.67 -8.16 14.57
C VAL A 15 0.39 -7.93 13.08
N TYR A 16 0.41 -8.97 12.26
CA TYR A 16 0.02 -8.85 10.85
C TYR A 16 -1.47 -8.57 10.67
N ARG A 17 -2.33 -9.03 11.59
CA ARG A 17 -3.77 -8.76 11.57
C ARG A 17 -4.09 -7.32 12.01
N THR A 18 -3.31 -6.71 12.91
CA THR A 18 -3.49 -5.31 13.32
C THR A 18 -3.09 -4.33 12.22
N ALA A 19 -2.00 -4.58 11.48
CA ALA A 19 -1.49 -3.66 10.46
C ALA A 19 -2.51 -3.35 9.32
N PHE A 20 -3.25 -4.36 8.84
CA PHE A 20 -4.27 -4.13 7.79
C PHE A 20 -5.54 -3.44 8.31
N VAL A 21 -5.92 -3.69 9.57
CA VAL A 21 -7.08 -3.03 10.21
C VAL A 21 -6.78 -1.54 10.43
N GLU A 22 -5.52 -1.21 10.67
CA GLU A 22 -5.06 0.16 10.90
C GLU A 22 -5.05 0.99 9.61
N ALA A 23 -4.60 0.43 8.48
CA ALA A 23 -4.64 1.09 7.17
C ALA A 23 -6.06 1.50 6.75
N GLY A 24 -7.08 0.69 7.06
CA GLY A 24 -8.48 1.03 6.78
C GLY A 24 -8.95 2.29 7.53
N LYS A 25 -8.64 2.36 8.84
CA LYS A 25 -8.99 3.51 9.68
C LYS A 25 -8.24 4.78 9.28
N ILE A 26 -6.95 4.65 8.96
CA ILE A 26 -6.12 5.76 8.48
C ILE A 26 -6.70 6.32 7.18
N LYS A 27 -7.10 5.45 6.25
CA LYS A 27 -7.73 5.86 5.00
C LYS A 27 -9.03 6.63 5.25
N ASP A 28 -9.92 6.15 6.12
CA ASP A 28 -11.17 6.85 6.41
C ASP A 28 -10.93 8.21 7.10
N MET A 29 -9.98 8.27 8.04
CA MET A 29 -9.55 9.52 8.68
C MET A 29 -8.99 10.54 7.67
N CYS A 30 -8.10 10.10 6.78
CA CYS A 30 -7.50 10.98 5.79
C CYS A 30 -8.52 11.48 4.75
N LEU A 31 -9.52 10.65 4.39
CA LEU A 31 -10.63 11.07 3.52
C LEU A 31 -11.43 12.21 4.16
N GLU A 32 -11.77 12.06 5.44
CA GLU A 32 -12.49 13.08 6.20
C GLU A 32 -11.67 14.38 6.33
N GLN A 33 -10.38 14.26 6.65
CA GLN A 33 -9.49 15.41 6.82
C GLN A 33 -9.38 16.31 5.58
N VAL A 34 -9.35 15.71 4.39
CA VAL A 34 -9.23 16.47 3.13
C VAL A 34 -10.57 16.69 2.42
N GLY A 35 -11.67 16.23 3.02
CA GLY A 35 -13.01 16.36 2.46
C GLY A 35 -13.21 15.60 1.15
N LEU A 36 -12.61 14.41 1.01
CA LEU A 36 -12.76 13.55 -0.16
C LEU A 36 -13.74 12.41 0.09
N THR A 37 -14.52 12.08 -0.93
CA THR A 37 -15.29 10.84 -0.94
C THR A 37 -14.44 9.65 -1.42
N PRO A 38 -14.79 8.42 -1.00
CA PRO A 38 -14.13 7.21 -1.52
C PRO A 38 -14.27 7.04 -3.04
N GLU A 39 -15.29 7.64 -3.66
CA GLU A 39 -15.55 7.55 -5.09
C GLU A 39 -14.60 8.46 -5.88
N GLU A 40 -14.40 9.70 -5.42
CA GLU A 40 -13.42 10.62 -5.99
C GLU A 40 -11.99 10.06 -5.91
N LEU A 41 -11.64 9.42 -4.78
CA LEU A 41 -10.33 8.78 -4.64
C LEU A 41 -10.13 7.62 -5.63
N ARG A 42 -11.18 6.85 -5.94
CA ARG A 42 -11.11 5.77 -6.95
C ARG A 42 -11.05 6.31 -8.37
N ALA A 43 -11.68 7.46 -8.60
CA ALA A 43 -11.67 8.14 -9.88
C ALA A 43 -10.35 8.85 -10.20
N ARG A 44 -9.35 8.80 -9.30
CA ARG A 44 -8.04 9.46 -9.49
C ARG A 44 -7.35 9.13 -10.81
N HIS A 45 -7.60 7.93 -11.36
CA HIS A 45 -7.04 7.43 -12.63
C HIS A 45 -7.97 7.56 -13.82
N GLN A 46 -9.19 8.05 -13.61
CA GLN A 46 -10.24 8.12 -14.62
C GLN A 46 -10.31 9.48 -15.30
N THR A 47 -9.72 10.51 -14.70
CA THR A 47 -9.77 11.90 -15.16
C THR A 47 -8.36 12.43 -15.38
N GLU A 48 -8.18 13.20 -16.45
CA GLU A 48 -6.90 13.85 -16.80
C GLU A 48 -6.46 14.88 -15.74
N ILE A 49 -7.42 15.47 -15.02
CA ILE A 49 -7.20 16.38 -13.90
C ILE A 49 -7.83 15.76 -12.65
N PRO A 50 -7.05 15.09 -11.77
CA PRO A 50 -7.59 14.56 -10.52
C PRO A 50 -8.03 15.69 -9.59
N ASN A 51 -8.97 15.41 -8.69
CA ASN A 51 -9.34 16.34 -7.63
C ASN A 51 -8.07 16.73 -6.84
N PRO A 52 -7.78 18.03 -6.63
CA PRO A 52 -6.53 18.49 -6.00
C PRO A 52 -6.33 17.90 -4.60
N ASN A 53 -7.42 17.58 -3.89
CA ASN A 53 -7.35 16.98 -2.56
C ASN A 53 -6.83 15.55 -2.57
N VAL A 54 -6.77 14.88 -3.73
CA VAL A 54 -6.26 13.50 -3.83
C VAL A 54 -4.78 13.44 -3.48
N LYS A 55 -3.99 14.44 -3.88
CA LYS A 55 -2.58 14.54 -3.51
C LYS A 55 -2.42 14.63 -2.00
N CYS A 56 -3.24 15.45 -1.35
CA CYS A 56 -3.19 15.63 0.10
C CYS A 56 -3.72 14.42 0.87
N PHE A 57 -4.70 13.70 0.32
CA PHE A 57 -5.07 12.39 0.83
C PHE A 57 -3.88 11.44 0.83
N LEU A 58 -3.14 11.36 -0.28
CA LEU A 58 -1.97 10.50 -0.42
C LEU A 58 -0.88 10.89 0.58
N LYS A 59 -0.61 12.18 0.77
CA LYS A 59 0.30 12.67 1.80
C LYS A 59 -0.11 12.18 3.19
N CYS A 60 -1.35 12.47 3.60
CA CYS A 60 -1.87 12.05 4.91
C CYS A 60 -1.75 10.52 5.09
N PHE A 61 -2.15 9.76 4.09
CA PHE A 61 -2.17 8.31 4.15
C PHE A 61 -0.75 7.73 4.26
N LEU A 62 0.17 8.19 3.41
CA LEU A 62 1.53 7.68 3.33
C LEU A 62 2.38 8.05 4.55
N GLU A 63 2.11 9.21 5.16
CA GLU A 63 2.74 9.58 6.44
C GLU A 63 2.27 8.69 7.58
N ASN A 64 0.96 8.47 7.70
CA ASN A 64 0.38 7.70 8.80
C ASN A 64 0.70 6.19 8.71
N ILE A 65 0.86 5.63 7.52
CA ILE A 65 1.31 4.24 7.35
C ILE A 65 2.85 4.10 7.39
N GLY A 66 3.59 5.21 7.48
CA GLY A 66 5.04 5.23 7.68
C GLY A 66 5.86 4.95 6.42
N VAL A 67 5.38 5.36 5.24
CA VAL A 67 6.15 5.30 3.98
C VAL A 67 6.93 6.60 3.76
N ILE A 68 6.37 7.75 4.14
CA ILE A 68 7.03 9.05 4.02
C ILE A 68 6.98 9.82 5.34
N ALA A 69 7.85 10.82 5.46
CA ALA A 69 7.76 11.85 6.49
C ALA A 69 8.05 13.22 5.86
N GLY A 70 7.01 14.04 5.71
CA GLY A 70 7.14 15.29 4.96
C GLY A 70 7.42 15.01 3.48
N ASN A 71 8.56 15.49 3.01
CA ASN A 71 9.01 15.41 1.62
C ASN A 71 10.13 14.38 1.41
N LYS A 72 10.14 13.32 2.24
CA LYS A 72 11.18 12.27 2.21
C LYS A 72 10.55 10.90 2.35
N ILE A 73 11.08 9.92 1.60
CA ILE A 73 10.75 8.51 1.78
C ILE A 73 11.48 7.98 3.02
N ILE A 74 10.76 7.26 3.86
CA ILE A 74 11.33 6.55 5.01
C ILE A 74 12.01 5.28 4.47
N PRO A 75 13.34 5.09 4.67
CA PRO A 75 14.03 3.90 4.22
C PRO A 75 13.36 2.62 4.76
N GLY A 76 13.04 1.67 3.88
CA GLY A 76 12.35 0.42 4.23
C GLY A 76 10.87 0.59 4.59
N GLY A 77 10.30 1.80 4.54
CA GLY A 77 8.88 2.04 4.80
C GLY A 77 7.99 1.31 3.80
N PHE A 78 8.36 1.32 2.52
CA PHE A 78 7.68 0.56 1.48
C PHE A 78 7.75 -0.95 1.74
N ALA A 79 8.95 -1.50 1.98
CA ALA A 79 9.12 -2.92 2.32
C ALA A 79 8.28 -3.34 3.54
N LYS A 80 8.19 -2.49 4.56
CA LYS A 80 7.41 -2.76 5.77
C LYS A 80 5.91 -2.85 5.49
N VAL A 81 5.38 -1.94 4.65
CA VAL A 81 3.94 -1.84 4.39
C VAL A 81 3.49 -2.80 3.29
N LEU A 82 4.21 -2.81 2.16
CA LEU A 82 3.84 -3.57 0.96
C LEU A 82 4.61 -4.88 0.79
N GLY A 83 5.75 -5.05 1.47
CA GLY A 83 6.52 -6.30 1.41
C GLY A 83 5.70 -7.56 1.64
N PRO A 84 4.76 -7.63 2.60
CA PRO A 84 3.91 -8.83 2.76
C PRO A 84 3.01 -9.15 1.55
N LEU A 85 2.76 -8.17 0.67
CA LEU A 85 1.88 -8.29 -0.49
C LEU A 85 2.61 -8.46 -1.82
N VAL A 86 3.86 -8.02 -1.92
CA VAL A 86 4.64 -8.05 -3.16
C VAL A 86 5.88 -8.95 -3.02
N THR A 87 6.46 -9.38 -4.14
CA THR A 87 7.68 -10.19 -4.13
C THR A 87 8.86 -9.37 -3.61
N ASP A 88 9.88 -10.04 -3.04
CA ASP A 88 11.08 -9.34 -2.58
C ASP A 88 11.81 -8.62 -3.72
N GLU A 89 11.82 -9.23 -4.91
CA GLU A 89 12.32 -8.61 -6.15
C GLU A 89 11.58 -7.31 -6.49
N ALA A 90 10.25 -7.28 -6.33
CA ALA A 90 9.48 -6.07 -6.56
C ALA A 90 9.76 -4.98 -5.50
N VAL A 91 10.00 -5.37 -4.24
CA VAL A 91 10.43 -4.42 -3.19
C VAL A 91 11.77 -3.79 -3.57
N GLU A 92 12.77 -4.61 -3.86
CA GLU A 92 14.11 -4.13 -4.20
C GLU A 92 14.10 -3.23 -5.44
N ARG A 93 13.37 -3.64 -6.48
CA ARG A 93 13.21 -2.85 -7.71
C ARG A 93 12.56 -1.50 -7.42
N MET A 94 11.45 -1.47 -6.69
CA MET A 94 10.73 -0.23 -6.41
C MET A 94 11.50 0.69 -5.45
N GLU A 95 12.19 0.15 -4.44
CA GLU A 95 13.05 0.99 -3.59
C GLU A 95 14.19 1.60 -4.40
N THR A 96 14.78 0.85 -5.35
CA THR A 96 15.83 1.39 -6.24
C THR A 96 15.29 2.44 -7.21
N GLU A 97 14.16 2.17 -7.85
CA GLU A 97 13.60 3.04 -8.91
C GLU A 97 12.80 4.23 -8.38
N CYS A 98 12.27 4.17 -7.16
CA CYS A 98 11.42 5.23 -6.58
C CYS A 98 12.12 6.08 -5.50
N HIS A 99 13.20 5.61 -4.88
CA HIS A 99 13.98 6.45 -3.95
C HIS A 99 14.69 7.61 -4.62
N VAL A 100 14.79 7.62 -5.96
CA VAL A 100 15.31 8.75 -6.74
C VAL A 100 14.29 9.89 -6.89
N VAL A 101 13.04 9.69 -6.47
CA VAL A 101 12.03 10.77 -6.45
C VAL A 101 12.39 11.74 -5.33
N GLU A 102 12.85 12.92 -5.70
CA GLU A 102 13.13 14.03 -4.79
C GLU A 102 12.01 15.07 -4.86
N ALA A 103 11.81 15.79 -3.76
CA ALA A 103 10.90 16.92 -3.76
C ALA A 103 11.55 18.11 -4.47
N ASP A 104 10.82 18.77 -5.37
CA ASP A 104 11.29 20.02 -5.97
C ASP A 104 11.33 21.11 -4.88
N PRO A 105 12.48 21.76 -4.65
CA PRO A 105 12.61 22.81 -3.63
C PRO A 105 11.78 24.06 -3.93
N ASN A 106 11.28 24.23 -5.16
CA ASN A 106 10.43 25.35 -5.57
C ASN A 106 8.94 24.97 -5.62
N GLU A 107 8.60 23.73 -5.26
CA GLU A 107 7.21 23.29 -5.24
C GLU A 107 6.44 23.95 -4.10
N GLU A 108 5.33 24.60 -4.45
CA GLU A 108 4.46 25.30 -3.51
C GLU A 108 3.35 24.38 -2.98
N ASP A 109 3.02 23.31 -3.70
CA ASP A 109 2.04 22.30 -3.28
C ASP A 109 2.69 21.32 -2.27
N PRO A 110 2.35 21.40 -0.96
CA PRO A 110 2.94 20.55 0.06
C PRO A 110 2.58 19.07 -0.08
N CYS A 111 1.63 18.74 -0.97
CA CYS A 111 1.13 17.40 -1.23
C CYS A 111 1.74 16.76 -2.50
N GLU A 112 2.45 17.53 -3.32
CA GLU A 112 2.97 17.07 -4.61
C GLU A 112 3.96 15.91 -4.48
N PHE A 113 4.86 15.99 -3.51
CA PHE A 113 5.84 14.93 -3.27
C PHE A 113 5.17 13.56 -3.05
N ALA A 114 4.10 13.53 -2.26
CA ALA A 114 3.35 12.30 -2.00
C ALA A 114 2.66 11.78 -3.27
N TRP A 115 2.18 12.67 -4.13
CA TRP A 115 1.61 12.32 -5.43
C TRP A 115 2.64 11.68 -6.36
N LEU A 116 3.79 12.34 -6.57
CA LEU A 116 4.88 11.85 -7.42
C LEU A 116 5.38 10.49 -6.96
N MET A 117 5.64 10.35 -5.66
CA MET A 117 6.10 9.10 -5.07
C MET A 117 5.04 7.99 -5.20
N SER A 118 3.75 8.29 -4.95
CA SER A 118 2.69 7.29 -5.11
C SER A 118 2.57 6.79 -6.55
N SER A 119 2.67 7.71 -7.52
CA SER A 119 2.63 7.39 -8.96
C SER A 119 3.80 6.49 -9.37
N CYS A 120 4.96 6.65 -8.71
CA CYS A 120 6.12 5.80 -8.93
C CYS A 120 5.85 4.34 -8.52
N TYR A 121 5.27 4.12 -7.34
CA TYR A 121 4.95 2.78 -6.83
C TYR A 121 3.73 2.13 -7.50
N GLU A 122 2.87 2.91 -8.15
CA GLU A 122 1.78 2.37 -8.98
C GLU A 122 2.27 1.64 -10.24
N ARG A 123 3.57 1.73 -10.57
CA ARG A 123 4.20 0.91 -11.62
C ARG A 123 4.30 -0.58 -11.26
N LEU A 124 3.93 -0.97 -10.04
CA LEU A 124 3.74 -2.36 -9.66
C LEU A 124 2.68 -3.03 -10.54
N THR A 125 2.99 -4.25 -10.94
CA THR A 125 2.16 -5.07 -11.82
C THR A 125 1.53 -6.23 -11.05
N LEU A 126 0.52 -6.88 -11.65
CA LEU A 126 -0.09 -8.08 -11.05
C LEU A 126 0.91 -9.23 -10.85
N SER A 127 1.98 -9.30 -11.64
CA SER A 127 3.08 -10.27 -11.48
C SER A 127 3.92 -10.02 -10.22
N ASP A 128 3.94 -8.78 -9.72
CA ASP A 128 4.70 -8.43 -8.53
C ASP A 128 3.97 -8.83 -7.24
N LEU A 129 2.66 -9.10 -7.31
CA LEU A 129 1.88 -9.50 -6.15
C LEU A 129 2.21 -10.94 -5.75
N ARG A 130 2.57 -11.12 -4.47
CA ARG A 130 2.62 -12.46 -3.86
C ARG A 130 1.24 -13.10 -3.94
N GLN A 131 1.19 -14.34 -4.43
CA GLN A 131 -0.04 -15.11 -4.42
C GLN A 131 -0.46 -15.34 -2.96
N GLN A 132 -1.51 -14.64 -2.54
CA GLN A 132 -2.14 -14.87 -1.25
C GLN A 132 -2.50 -16.36 -1.11
N PRO A 133 -2.10 -17.07 -0.03
CA PRO A 133 -2.36 -18.50 0.15
C PRO A 133 -3.86 -18.87 0.14
N GLY A 134 -4.76 -17.87 0.25
CA GLY A 134 -6.21 -18.04 0.12
C GLY A 134 -6.76 -18.12 -1.32
N ALA A 135 -6.05 -17.57 -2.31
CA ALA A 135 -6.52 -17.53 -3.71
C ALA A 135 -6.46 -18.92 -4.37
N GLU A 136 -5.41 -19.69 -4.06
CA GLU A 136 -5.22 -21.06 -4.51
C GLU A 136 -6.32 -21.99 -3.96
N ARG A 137 -6.69 -21.82 -2.67
CA ARG A 137 -7.80 -22.56 -2.02
C ARG A 137 -9.16 -22.30 -2.68
N ARG A 138 -9.43 -21.06 -3.11
CA ARG A 138 -10.69 -20.74 -3.82
C ARG A 138 -10.70 -21.30 -5.25
N ARG A 139 -9.57 -21.25 -5.97
CA ARG A 139 -9.43 -21.82 -7.32
C ARG A 139 -9.55 -23.34 -7.31
N THR A 140 -8.89 -24.03 -6.38
CA THR A 140 -9.01 -25.49 -6.22
C THR A 140 -10.42 -25.92 -5.82
N LYS A 141 -11.09 -25.21 -4.90
CA LYS A 141 -12.49 -25.51 -4.53
C LYS A 141 -13.46 -25.29 -5.69
N LYS A 142 -13.25 -24.25 -6.51
CA LYS A 142 -14.05 -23.98 -7.73
C LYS A 142 -13.79 -25.01 -8.83
N ARG A 143 -12.54 -25.45 -9.03
CA ARG A 143 -12.21 -26.56 -9.96
C ARG A 143 -12.81 -27.89 -9.51
N ARG A 144 -12.82 -28.19 -8.22
CA ARG A 144 -13.38 -29.45 -7.67
C ARG A 144 -14.90 -29.52 -7.84
N ARG A 145 -15.62 -28.41 -7.64
CA ARG A 145 -17.08 -28.31 -7.90
C ARG A 145 -17.44 -28.47 -9.38
N ARG A 146 -16.60 -28.00 -10.32
CA ARG A 146 -16.84 -28.19 -11.77
C ARG A 146 -16.57 -29.60 -12.30
N ARG A 147 -15.87 -30.45 -11.54
CA ARG A 147 -15.62 -31.86 -11.92
C ARG A 147 -16.64 -32.84 -11.32
N THR A 148 -17.53 -32.37 -10.44
CA THR A 148 -18.49 -33.19 -9.69
C THR A 148 -19.95 -32.84 -10.00
N GLY A 149 -20.18 -32.02 -11.03
CA GLY A 149 -21.50 -31.70 -11.58
C GLY A 149 -21.50 -31.94 -13.07
#